data_AF-A0A562D0U8-F1
#
_entry.id   AF-A0A562D0U8-F1
#
_cell.length_a   1.000
_cell.length_b   1.000
_cell.length_c   1.000
_cell.angle_alpha   90.00
_cell.angle_beta   90.00
_cell.angle_gamma   90.00
#
_symmetry.space_group_name_H-M   'P 1'
#
loop_
_entity.id
_entity.type
_entity.pdbx_description
1 polymer ?
#
loop_
_entity_poly.entity_id
_entity_poly.type
_entity_poly.pdbx_seq_one_letter_code
_entity_poly.pdbx_strand_id
1 'polypeptide(L)'
;MVRPIFGITLKTKEGLTVYGTNSEMAGMGDALAAGDGVVACSFELNCAPGDYFLSFGIASRDGNGEVVPHDRRYDSVHLCVESSDAFLGITDLKAELQVL
;
A
#
# COMPACT_ATOMS: atom_id res chain seq x y z
N MET A 1 -15.02 -21.64 1.06
CA MET A 1 -14.47 -20.83 2.17
C MET A 1 -14.07 -19.49 1.58
N VAL A 2 -14.67 -18.38 2.02
CA VAL A 2 -14.30 -17.05 1.51
C VAL A 2 -13.05 -16.61 2.26
N ARG A 3 -11.95 -16.35 1.53
CA ARG A 3 -10.71 -15.79 2.09
C ARG A 3 -10.57 -14.35 1.64
N PRO A 4 -10.83 -13.35 2.51
CA PRO A 4 -10.70 -11.95 2.16
C PRO A 4 -9.26 -11.56 1.88
N ILE A 5 -9.09 -10.66 0.91
CA ILE A 5 -7.82 -10.07 0.52
C ILE A 5 -7.96 -8.56 0.65
N PHE A 6 -7.20 -7.95 1.54
CA PHE A 6 -7.13 -6.50 1.67
C PHE A 6 -5.88 -5.98 0.96
N GLY A 7 -6.04 -4.98 0.09
CA GLY A 7 -4.96 -4.39 -0.68
C GLY A 7 -4.81 -2.89 -0.43
N ILE A 8 -3.56 -2.42 -0.51
CA ILE A 8 -3.19 -1.00 -0.42
C ILE A 8 -2.16 -0.68 -1.51
N THR A 9 -2.30 0.47 -2.16
CA THR A 9 -1.26 1.00 -3.07
C THR A 9 -1.03 2.47 -2.83
N LEU A 10 0.21 2.92 -3.03
CA LEU A 10 0.62 4.31 -3.04
C LEU A 10 1.15 4.67 -4.43
N LYS A 11 0.65 5.78 -4.99
CA LYS A 11 1.08 6.30 -6.30
C LYS A 11 1.45 7.76 -6.22
N THR A 12 2.29 8.21 -7.15
CA THR A 12 2.47 9.65 -7.40
C THR A 12 1.27 10.22 -8.16
N LYS A 13 1.15 11.54 -8.22
CA LYS A 13 0.18 12.26 -9.05
C LYS A 13 0.20 11.88 -10.54
N GLU A 14 1.37 11.55 -11.07
CA GLU A 14 1.57 11.12 -12.46
C GLU A 14 1.21 9.65 -12.67
N GLY A 15 0.76 8.95 -11.62
CA GLY A 15 0.32 7.55 -11.66
C GLY A 15 1.44 6.53 -11.51
N LEU A 16 2.68 6.95 -11.22
CA LEU A 16 3.79 6.03 -10.94
C LEU A 16 3.49 5.26 -9.64
N THR A 17 3.60 3.93 -9.69
CA THR A 17 3.42 3.09 -8.50
C THR A 17 4.66 3.19 -7.63
N VAL A 18 4.49 3.73 -6.43
CA VAL A 18 5.54 3.83 -5.41
C VAL A 18 5.59 2.55 -4.59
N TYR A 19 4.42 2.07 -4.15
CA TYR A 19 4.31 0.86 -3.36
C TYR A 19 2.94 0.20 -3.56
N GLY A 20 2.90 -1.12 -3.39
CA GLY A 20 1.67 -1.89 -3.39
C GLY A 20 1.84 -3.20 -2.65
N THR A 21 0.89 -3.54 -1.79
CA THR A 21 0.86 -4.84 -1.10
C THR A 21 -0.57 -5.26 -0.84
N ASN A 22 -0.75 -6.51 -0.42
CA ASN A 22 -2.00 -7.02 0.08
C ASN A 22 -1.77 -8.09 1.15
N SER A 23 -2.84 -8.51 1.82
CA SER A 23 -2.77 -9.51 2.89
C SER A 23 -2.20 -10.85 2.45
N GLU A 24 -2.31 -11.25 1.17
CA GLU A 24 -1.66 -12.49 0.69
C GLU A 24 -0.15 -12.30 0.53
N MET A 25 0.29 -11.20 -0.09
CA MET A 25 1.70 -10.86 -0.24
C MET A 25 2.40 -10.70 1.12
N ALA A 26 1.67 -10.20 2.13
CA ALA A 26 2.14 -10.07 3.49
C ALA A 26 2.09 -11.39 4.31
N GLY A 27 1.65 -12.51 3.71
CA GLY A 27 1.55 -13.79 4.42
C GLY A 27 0.41 -13.87 5.45
N MET A 28 -0.56 -12.96 5.38
CA MET A 28 -1.71 -12.85 6.29
C MET A 28 -3.02 -13.43 5.71
N GLY A 29 -2.94 -14.18 4.61
CA GLY A 29 -4.13 -14.63 3.85
C GLY A 29 -5.13 -15.46 4.67
N ASP A 30 -4.66 -16.23 5.65
CA ASP A 30 -5.53 -17.05 6.53
C ASP A 30 -5.88 -16.33 7.85
N ALA A 31 -5.30 -15.17 8.12
CA ALA A 31 -5.59 -14.37 9.32
C ALA A 31 -6.86 -13.53 9.19
N LEU A 32 -7.34 -13.32 7.96
CA LEU A 32 -8.58 -12.58 7.69
C LEU A 32 -9.76 -13.56 7.60
N ALA A 33 -10.74 -13.36 8.47
CA ALA A 33 -12.01 -14.08 8.42
C ALA A 33 -13.06 -13.25 7.67
N ALA A 34 -14.04 -13.94 7.07
CA ALA A 34 -15.20 -13.29 6.50
C ALA A 34 -16.07 -12.66 7.61
N GLY A 35 -16.64 -11.49 7.34
CA GLY A 35 -17.46 -10.72 8.27
C GLY A 35 -16.97 -9.28 8.40
N ASP A 36 -17.53 -8.57 9.37
CA ASP A 36 -17.14 -7.19 9.66
C ASP A 36 -15.84 -7.16 10.46
N GLY A 37 -14.95 -6.22 10.13
CA GLY A 37 -13.67 -6.08 10.79
C GLY A 37 -12.91 -4.84 10.35
N VAL A 38 -11.82 -4.57 11.05
CA VAL A 38 -10.89 -3.46 10.75
C VAL A 38 -9.52 -4.04 10.46
N VAL A 39 -8.92 -3.64 9.35
CA VAL A 39 -7.54 -3.98 8.99
C VAL A 39 -6.66 -2.76 9.22
N ALA A 40 -5.64 -2.91 10.04
CA ALA A 40 -4.63 -1.89 10.24
C ALA A 40 -3.45 -2.13 9.28
N CYS A 41 -2.99 -1.07 8.62
CA CYS A 41 -1.75 -1.05 7.87
C CYS A 41 -0.88 0.07 8.42
N SER A 42 0.39 -0.21 8.68
CA SER A 42 1.36 0.75 9.19
C SER A 42 2.59 0.70 8.32
N PHE A 43 3.11 1.86 7.95
CA PHE A 43 4.30 2.01 7.11
C PHE A 43 4.97 3.34 7.42
N GLU A 44 6.27 3.42 7.13
CA GLU A 44 7.04 4.65 7.16
C GLU A 44 7.05 5.27 5.77
N LEU A 45 6.59 6.52 5.65
CA LEU A 45 6.49 7.21 4.37
C LEU A 45 7.80 7.93 4.05
N ASN A 46 8.77 7.21 3.52
CA ASN A 46 10.08 7.75 3.11
C ASN A 46 10.08 8.29 1.68
N CYS A 47 9.07 9.09 1.32
CA CYS A 47 8.91 9.63 -0.04
C CYS A 47 9.40 11.08 -0.14
N ALA A 48 9.81 11.49 -1.35
CA ALA A 48 10.19 12.87 -1.60
C ALA A 48 8.98 13.80 -1.46
N PRO A 49 9.18 15.11 -1.21
CA PRO A 49 8.06 16.06 -1.13
C PRO A 49 7.22 16.03 -2.40
N GLY A 50 5.89 16.03 -2.25
CA GLY A 50 4.98 15.96 -3.39
C GLY A 50 3.58 15.41 -3.06
N ASP A 51 2.80 15.24 -4.13
CA ASP A 51 1.43 14.73 -4.09
C ASP A 51 1.41 13.21 -4.33
N TYR A 52 0.84 12.48 -3.36
CA TYR A 52 0.68 11.03 -3.45
C TYR A 52 -0.77 10.61 -3.19
N PHE A 53 -1.14 9.45 -3.71
CA PHE A 53 -2.50 8.94 -3.64
C PHE A 53 -2.50 7.51 -3.11
N LEU A 54 -3.26 7.29 -2.04
CA LEU A 54 -3.53 5.97 -1.51
C LEU A 54 -4.80 5.38 -2.14
N SER A 55 -4.70 4.13 -2.53
CA SER A 55 -5.84 3.30 -2.92
C SER A 55 -6.03 2.15 -1.93
N PHE A 56 -7.29 1.76 -1.73
CA PHE A 56 -7.66 0.61 -0.92
C PHE A 56 -8.53 -0.35 -1.73
N GLY A 57 -8.43 -1.63 -1.45
CA GLY A 57 -9.27 -2.63 -2.09
C GLY A 57 -9.56 -3.82 -1.19
N ILE A 58 -10.74 -4.39 -1.38
CA ILE A 58 -11.13 -5.67 -0.77
C ILE A 58 -11.59 -6.62 -1.86
N ALA A 59 -11.05 -7.84 -1.82
CA ALA A 59 -11.37 -8.93 -2.71
C ALA A 59 -11.49 -10.24 -1.91
N SER A 60 -11.81 -11.34 -2.58
CA SER A 60 -11.67 -12.67 -2.00
C SER A 60 -11.32 -13.69 -3.07
N ARG A 61 -10.82 -14.86 -2.68
CA ARG A 61 -10.80 -16.02 -3.60
C ARG A 61 -12.13 -16.75 -3.64
N ASP A 62 -12.61 -17.07 -4.82
CA ASP A 62 -13.76 -17.96 -5.00
C ASP A 62 -13.37 -19.45 -4.81
N GLY A 63 -14.33 -20.35 -5.03
CA GLY A 63 -14.11 -21.80 -4.90
C GLY A 63 -13.11 -22.39 -5.90
N ASN A 64 -12.84 -21.70 -7.00
CA ASN A 64 -11.86 -22.09 -8.02
C ASN A 64 -10.48 -21.45 -7.76
N GLY A 65 -10.38 -20.58 -6.77
CA GLY A 65 -9.17 -19.84 -6.44
C GLY A 65 -9.04 -18.51 -7.19
N GLU A 66 -10.01 -18.11 -7.98
CA GLU A 66 -10.01 -16.85 -8.72
C GLU A 66 -10.24 -15.66 -7.80
N VAL A 67 -9.59 -14.53 -8.08
CA VAL A 67 -9.73 -13.30 -7.28
C VAL A 67 -10.99 -12.55 -7.72
N VAL A 68 -11.95 -12.44 -6.81
CA VAL A 68 -13.20 -11.69 -6.98
C VAL A 68 -13.09 -10.36 -6.22
N PRO A 69 -13.03 -9.21 -6.91
CA PRO A 69 -13.02 -7.91 -6.26
C PRO A 69 -14.42 -7.51 -5.78
N HIS A 70 -14.50 -6.94 -4.57
CA HIS A 70 -15.76 -6.51 -3.96
C HIS A 70 -15.90 -4.98 -3.92
N ASP A 71 -14.86 -4.29 -3.46
CA ASP A 71 -14.78 -2.82 -3.49
C ASP A 71 -13.35 -2.38 -3.80
N ARG A 72 -13.21 -1.29 -4.56
CA ARG A 72 -11.94 -0.67 -4.91
C ARG A 72 -12.08 0.84 -4.87
N ARG A 73 -11.35 1.46 -3.97
CA ARG A 73 -11.30 2.90 -3.77
C ARG A 73 -9.97 3.42 -4.27
N TYR A 74 -9.87 3.57 -5.59
CA TYR A 74 -8.66 4.05 -6.24
C TYR A 74 -8.43 5.53 -5.96
N ASP A 75 -7.16 5.87 -5.70
CA ASP A 75 -6.62 7.20 -5.49
C ASP A 75 -7.52 8.09 -4.60
N SER A 76 -8.09 7.45 -3.56
CA SER A 76 -9.21 7.99 -2.78
C SER A 76 -8.77 8.81 -1.57
N VAL A 77 -7.50 8.75 -1.21
CA VAL A 77 -6.88 9.56 -0.16
C VAL A 77 -5.64 10.25 -0.73
N HIS A 78 -5.66 11.58 -0.73
CA HIS A 78 -4.54 12.42 -1.15
C HIS A 78 -3.64 12.74 0.04
N LEU A 79 -2.34 12.51 -0.11
CA LEU A 79 -1.29 12.81 0.84
C LEU A 79 -0.38 13.89 0.26
N CYS A 80 -0.28 15.02 0.95
CA CYS A 80 0.70 16.06 0.66
C CYS A 80 1.93 15.83 1.54
N VAL A 81 3.03 15.38 0.94
CA VAL A 81 4.29 15.12 1.65
C VAL A 81 5.13 16.39 1.60
N GLU A 82 5.52 16.89 2.77
CA GLU A 82 6.39 18.05 2.91
C GLU A 82 7.84 17.62 3.16
N SER A 83 8.77 18.55 2.96
CA SER A 83 10.21 18.32 3.14
C SER A 83 10.59 18.14 4.61
N SER A 84 11.19 17.00 4.95
CA SER A 84 11.97 16.84 6.20
C SER A 84 13.49 16.91 5.95
N ASP A 85 13.99 16.28 4.89
CA ASP A 85 15.42 16.06 4.63
C ASP A 85 15.74 16.16 3.13
N ALA A 86 16.98 16.57 2.80
CA ALA A 86 17.41 16.71 1.42
C ALA A 86 17.97 15.40 0.86
N PHE A 87 17.25 14.80 -0.10
CA PHE A 87 17.73 13.70 -0.93
C PHE A 87 17.27 13.88 -2.38
N LEU A 88 17.81 13.07 -3.29
CA LEU A 88 17.42 13.06 -4.70
C LEU A 88 16.67 11.77 -5.06
N GLY A 89 15.61 11.90 -5.85
CA GLY A 89 14.79 10.76 -6.29
C GLY A 89 13.41 10.75 -5.62
N ILE A 90 12.75 9.58 -5.63
CA ILE A 90 11.39 9.41 -5.12
C ILE A 90 11.33 8.92 -3.67
N THR A 91 12.39 8.27 -3.20
CA THR A 91 12.44 7.67 -1.86
C THR A 91 13.78 7.97 -1.18
N ASP A 92 13.71 8.20 0.12
CA ASP A 92 14.89 8.30 0.96
C ASP A 92 15.35 6.87 1.33
N LEU A 93 16.53 6.49 0.85
CA LEU A 93 17.14 5.19 1.15
C LEU A 93 17.92 5.17 2.48
N LYS A 94 17.95 6.29 3.21
CA LYS A 94 18.68 6.44 4.48
C LYS A 94 20.16 6.08 4.33
N ALA A 95 20.79 6.53 3.25
CA ALA A 95 22.19 6.23 2.96
C ALA A 95 23.14 6.91 3.97
N GLU A 96 24.13 6.16 4.45
CA GLU A 96 25.19 6.67 5.33
C GLU A 96 26.51 6.78 4.56
N LEU A 97 27.19 7.91 4.67
CA LEU A 97 28.50 8.16 4.05
C LEU A 97 29.58 8.20 5.13
N GLN A 98 30.62 7.37 4.98
CA GLN A 98 31.75 7.30 5.91
C GLN A 98 33.07 7.51 5.15
N VAL A 99 33.93 8.40 5.67
CA VAL A 99 35.33 8.49 5.25
C VAL A 99 36.13 7.48 6.07
N LEU A 100 36.95 6.66 5.40
CA LEU A 100 37.84 5.67 6.02
C LEU A 100 39.26 6.22 6.19
#